data_AF-A0A965EP81-F1
#
_entry.id   AF-A0A965EP81-F1
#
_cell.length_a   1.000
_cell.length_b   1.000
_cell.length_c   1.000
_cell.angle_alpha   90.00
_cell.angle_beta   90.00
_cell.angle_gamma   90.00
#
_symmetry.space_group_name_H-M   'P 1'
#
loop_
_entity.id
_entity.type
_entity.pdbx_description
1 polymer ?
#
loop_
_entity_poly.entity_id
_entity_poly.type
_entity_poly.pdbx_seq_one_letter_code
_entity_poly.pdbx_strand_id
1 'polypeptide(L)'
;MYQIYRSIMDSNRNPLGALPPAQRLQAMIVLSVMWSTIFCLSSASWFWYGELVVGHMLVILGVAITAMTFRVASERKQHSVAGYRDHPRADGTSRYDDVWGG
;
A
#
# COMPACT_ATOMS: atom_id res chain seq x y z
N MET A 1 -12.46 -13.08 17.29
CA MET A 1 -12.13 -12.85 15.86
C MET A 1 -11.18 -11.68 15.64
N TYR A 2 -11.42 -10.48 16.21
CA TYR A 2 -10.56 -9.29 16.01
C TYR A 2 -9.07 -9.49 16.36
N GLN A 3 -8.77 -10.23 17.44
CA GLN A 3 -7.40 -10.55 17.86
C GLN A 3 -6.63 -11.38 16.81
N ILE A 4 -7.30 -12.38 16.21
CA ILE A 4 -6.73 -13.25 15.18
C ILE A 4 -6.49 -12.46 13.89
N TYR A 5 -7.47 -11.64 13.50
CA TYR A 5 -7.33 -10.74 12.36
C TYR A 5 -6.12 -9.81 12.54
N ARG A 6 -5.94 -9.23 13.73
CA ARG A 6 -4.78 -8.41 14.03
C ARG A 6 -3.48 -9.20 14.00
N SER A 7 -3.41 -10.43 14.51
CA SER A 7 -2.13 -11.17 14.47
C SER A 7 -1.69 -11.52 13.06
N ILE A 8 -2.63 -11.66 12.11
CA ILE A 8 -2.33 -11.96 10.70
C ILE A 8 -2.08 -10.68 9.90
N MET A 9 -2.94 -9.67 10.06
CA MET A 9 -2.99 -8.49 9.17
C MET A 9 -2.28 -7.25 9.73
N ASP A 10 -2.03 -7.16 11.04
CA ASP A 10 -1.32 -6.04 11.65
C ASP A 10 0.17 -6.15 11.35
N SER A 11 0.71 -5.15 10.65
CA SER A 11 2.10 -5.16 10.20
C SER A 11 3.13 -5.27 11.34
N ASN A 12 2.78 -4.79 12.54
CA ASN A 12 3.62 -4.77 13.74
C ASN A 12 3.55 -6.06 14.57
N ARG A 13 2.44 -6.81 14.49
CA ARG A 13 2.23 -8.04 15.27
C ARG A 13 2.38 -9.31 14.45
N ASN A 14 2.36 -9.20 13.13
CA ASN A 14 2.48 -10.35 12.26
C ASN A 14 3.91 -10.93 12.35
N PRO A 15 4.06 -12.24 12.64
CA PRO A 15 5.36 -12.90 12.67
C PRO A 15 6.13 -12.82 11.33
N LEU A 16 5.44 -12.58 10.22
CA LEU A 16 6.04 -12.32 8.89
C LEU A 16 6.47 -10.85 8.73
N GLY A 17 6.42 -10.03 9.78
CA GLY A 17 6.79 -8.61 9.80
C GLY A 17 8.28 -8.34 9.73
N ALA A 18 9.12 -9.32 10.10
CA ALA A 18 10.57 -9.22 9.97
C ALA A 18 11.04 -9.16 8.49
N LEU A 19 10.20 -9.60 7.55
CA LEU A 19 10.55 -9.62 6.14
C LEU A 19 10.26 -8.27 5.46
N PRO A 20 11.09 -7.85 4.49
CA PRO A 20 10.83 -6.72 3.61
C PRO A 20 9.40 -6.72 3.06
N PRO A 21 8.76 -5.54 2.91
CA PRO A 21 7.34 -5.43 2.53
C PRO A 21 7.00 -6.13 1.21
N ALA A 22 7.94 -6.18 0.26
CA ALA A 22 7.76 -6.89 -1.01
C ALA A 22 7.59 -8.41 -0.83
N GLN A 23 8.37 -9.03 0.07
CA GLN A 23 8.28 -10.47 0.35
C GLN A 23 6.98 -10.82 1.08
N ARG A 24 6.48 -9.93 1.93
CA ARG A 24 5.19 -10.08 2.61
C ARG A 24 4.04 -10.11 1.61
N LEU A 25 4.05 -9.19 0.65
CA LEU A 25 3.07 -9.18 -0.44
C LEU A 25 3.17 -10.45 -1.30
N GLN A 26 4.39 -10.85 -1.68
CA GLN A 26 4.61 -12.07 -2.46
C GLN A 26 4.05 -13.31 -1.76
N ALA A 27 4.28 -13.46 -0.46
CA ALA A 27 3.74 -14.59 0.31
C ALA A 27 2.21 -14.63 0.30
N MET A 28 1.55 -13.47 0.44
CA MET A 28 0.08 -13.37 0.36
C MET A 28 -0.45 -13.68 -1.04
N ILE A 29 0.26 -13.25 -2.08
CA ILE A 29 -0.09 -13.57 -3.49
C ILE A 29 0.03 -15.06 -3.74
N VAL A 30 1.14 -15.69 -3.35
CA VAL A 30 1.35 -17.14 -3.51
C VAL A 30 0.27 -17.93 -2.78
N LEU A 31 -0.05 -17.54 -1.55
CA LEU A 31 -1.11 -18.18 -0.78
C LEU A 31 -2.47 -18.06 -1.50
N SER A 32 -2.79 -16.87 -2.04
CA SER A 32 -4.01 -16.66 -2.82
C SER A 32 -4.06 -17.55 -4.06
N VAL A 33 -2.97 -17.62 -4.83
CA VAL A 33 -2.91 -18.46 -6.05
C VAL A 33 -3.01 -19.93 -5.71
N MET A 34 -2.33 -20.39 -4.65
CA MET A 34 -2.37 -21.78 -4.18
C MET A 34 -3.80 -22.22 -3.84
N TRP A 35 -4.53 -21.41 -3.07
CA TRP A 35 -5.92 -21.72 -2.73
C TRP A 35 -6.85 -21.66 -3.95
N SER A 36 -6.67 -20.68 -4.84
CA SER A 36 -7.42 -20.61 -6.10
C SER A 36 -7.19 -21.86 -6.97
N THR A 37 -5.96 -22.39 -7.04
CA THR A 37 -5.69 -23.67 -7.72
C THR A 37 -6.44 -24.83 -7.09
N ILE A 38 -6.39 -24.97 -5.77
CA ILE A 38 -7.02 -26.09 -5.06
C ILE A 38 -8.53 -26.10 -5.32
N PHE A 39 -9.19 -24.94 -5.23
CA PHE A 39 -10.62 -24.82 -5.49
C PHE A 39 -10.99 -25.08 -6.96
N CYS A 40 -10.14 -24.66 -7.89
CA CYS A 40 -10.36 -24.91 -9.32
C CYS A 40 -10.22 -26.40 -9.67
N LEU A 41 -9.21 -27.06 -9.11
CA LEU A 41 -9.02 -28.51 -9.22
C LEU A 41 -10.18 -29.28 -8.57
N SER A 42 -10.63 -28.89 -7.37
CA SER A 42 -11.73 -29.57 -6.67
C SER A 42 -13.07 -29.44 -7.39
N SER A 43 -13.30 -28.35 -8.12
CA SER A 43 -14.52 -28.09 -8.89
C SER A 43 -14.45 -28.57 -10.33
N ALA A 44 -13.39 -29.31 -10.71
CA ALA A 44 -13.10 -29.76 -12.09
C ALA A 44 -13.16 -28.64 -13.15
N SER A 45 -13.04 -27.37 -12.72
CA SER A 45 -13.22 -26.19 -13.57
C SER A 45 -11.91 -25.75 -14.25
N TRP A 46 -11.05 -26.73 -14.57
CA TRP A 46 -9.68 -26.51 -15.06
C TRP A 46 -9.61 -25.62 -16.32
N PHE A 47 -10.60 -25.72 -17.21
CA PHE A 47 -10.69 -24.87 -18.40
C PHE A 47 -10.79 -23.37 -18.09
N TRP A 48 -11.34 -22.99 -16.93
CA TRP A 48 -11.50 -21.60 -16.50
C TRP A 48 -10.36 -21.11 -15.59
N TYR A 49 -9.44 -22.00 -15.22
CA TYR A 49 -8.34 -21.69 -14.31
C TYR A 49 -7.46 -20.55 -14.84
N GLY A 50 -7.13 -20.57 -16.14
CA GLY A 50 -6.29 -19.55 -16.76
C GLY A 50 -6.89 -18.14 -16.64
N GLU A 51 -8.18 -18.00 -16.95
CA GLU A 51 -8.91 -16.73 -16.84
C GLU A 51 -8.94 -16.22 -15.40
N LEU A 52 -9.16 -17.13 -14.44
CA LEU A 52 -9.16 -16.79 -13.01
C LEU A 52 -7.80 -16.26 -12.55
N VAL A 53 -6.69 -16.89 -12.96
CA VAL A 53 -5.34 -16.42 -12.61
C VAL A 53 -5.06 -15.06 -13.24
N VAL A 54 -5.40 -14.88 -14.52
CA VAL A 54 -5.23 -13.59 -15.21
C VAL A 54 -6.04 -12.49 -14.51
N GLY A 55 -7.29 -12.78 -14.13
CA GLY A 55 -8.13 -11.85 -13.35
C GLY A 55 -7.48 -11.42 -12.04
N HIS A 56 -6.93 -12.36 -11.26
CA HIS A 56 -6.21 -12.03 -10.02
C HIS A 56 -4.97 -11.16 -10.28
N MET A 57 -4.19 -11.47 -11.33
CA MET A 57 -3.01 -10.70 -11.71
C MET A 57 -3.36 -9.27 -12.11
N LEU A 58 -4.46 -9.07 -12.86
CA LEU A 58 -4.96 -7.76 -13.24
C LEU A 58 -5.40 -6.94 -12.03
N VAL A 59 -6.07 -7.55 -11.05
CA VAL A 59 -6.46 -6.88 -9.79
C VAL A 59 -5.23 -6.43 -9.02
N ILE A 60 -4.24 -7.32 -8.83
CA ILE A 60 -2.99 -7.00 -8.12
C ILE A 60 -2.26 -5.86 -8.84
N LEU A 61 -2.16 -5.92 -10.18
CA LEU A 61 -1.54 -4.88 -10.99
C LEU A 61 -2.27 -3.53 -10.83
N GLY A 62 -3.60 -3.52 -10.87
CA GLY A 62 -4.40 -2.32 -10.67
C GLY A 62 -4.19 -1.68 -9.31
N VAL A 63 -4.15 -2.48 -8.24
CA VAL A 63 -3.84 -2.01 -6.88
C VAL A 63 -2.41 -1.44 -6.82
N ALA A 64 -1.43 -2.11 -7.43
CA ALA A 64 -0.05 -1.65 -7.44
C ALA A 64 0.11 -0.31 -8.19
N ILE A 65 -0.50 -0.17 -9.37
CA ILE A 65 -0.50 1.08 -10.14
C ILE A 65 -1.16 2.21 -9.33
N THR A 66 -2.29 1.93 -8.68
CA THR A 66 -2.99 2.90 -7.85
C THR A 66 -2.12 3.36 -6.68
N ALA A 67 -1.46 2.43 -5.98
CA ALA A 67 -0.54 2.74 -4.90
C ALA A 67 0.66 3.57 -5.38
N MET A 68 1.26 3.22 -6.53
CA MET A 68 2.34 4.01 -7.13
C MET A 68 1.87 5.43 -7.49
N THR A 69 0.68 5.55 -8.07
CA THR A 69 0.09 6.84 -8.44
C THR A 69 -0.10 7.72 -7.21
N PHE A 70 -0.66 7.18 -6.12
CA PHE A 70 -0.81 7.92 -4.86
C PHE A 70 0.53 8.28 -4.22
N ARG A 71 1.53 7.40 -4.28
CA ARG A 71 2.89 7.71 -3.79
C ARG A 71 3.50 8.88 -4.55
N VAL A 72 3.48 8.85 -5.88
CA VAL A 72 3.97 9.95 -6.72
C VAL A 72 3.21 11.25 -6.44
N ALA A 73 1.88 11.17 -6.27
CA ALA A 73 1.07 12.34 -5.90
C ALA A 73 1.45 12.91 -4.52
N SER A 74 1.69 12.04 -3.53
CA SER A 74 2.11 12.46 -2.18
C SER A 74 3.50 13.08 -2.17
N GLU A 75 4.47 12.51 -2.90
CA GLU A 75 5.83 13.04 -3.03
C GLU A 75 5.82 14.41 -3.74
N ARG A 76 5.02 14.57 -4.81
CA ARG A 76 4.82 15.87 -5.48
C ARG A 76 4.20 16.91 -4.56
N LYS A 77 3.21 16.54 -3.73
CA LYS A 77 2.64 17.43 -2.71
C LYS A 77 3.70 17.85 -1.70
N GLN A 78 4.57 16.95 -1.26
CA GLN A 78 5.64 17.26 -0.32
C GLN A 78 6.66 18.24 -0.92
N HIS A 79 7.00 18.09 -2.21
CA HIS A 79 7.86 19.04 -2.93
C HIS A 79 7.18 20.41 -3.17
N SER A 80 5.88 20.44 -3.48
CA SER A 80 5.16 21.73 -3.65
C SER A 80 5.01 22.48 -2.34
N VAL A 81 4.83 21.77 -1.22
CA VAL A 81 4.79 22.38 0.12
C VAL A 81 6.21 22.76 0.60
N ALA A 82 7.25 22.03 0.19
CA ALA A 82 8.64 22.43 0.45
C ALA A 82 9.08 23.68 -0.33
N GLY A 83 8.40 24.02 -1.44
CA GLY A 83 8.55 25.30 -2.14
C GLY A 83 7.86 26.48 -1.42
N TYR A 84 6.90 26.19 -0.54
CA TYR A 84 6.29 27.15 0.40
C TYR A 84 7.11 27.17 1.70
N ARG A 85 8.42 27.33 1.61
CA ARG A 85 9.22 27.71 2.76
C ARG A 85 9.27 29.22 2.76
N ASP A 86 8.38 29.82 3.54
CA ASP A 86 8.51 31.20 4.02
C ASP A 86 9.98 31.40 4.41
N HIS A 87 10.67 32.26 3.68
CA HIS A 87 12.02 32.65 4.04
C HIS A 87 11.84 33.48 5.31
N PRO A 88 12.44 33.10 6.45
CA PRO A 88 12.35 33.92 7.64
C PRO A 88 12.93 35.30 7.31
N ARG A 89 12.29 36.36 7.80
CA ARG A 89 13.01 37.65 7.91
C ARG A 89 14.17 37.44 8.89
N ALA A 90 15.07 38.42 8.99
CA ALA A 90 16.26 38.32 9.85
C ALA A 90 15.94 38.07 11.36
N ASP A 91 14.68 38.18 11.75
CA ASP A 91 14.10 37.91 13.07
C ASP A 91 13.70 36.45 13.31
N GLY A 92 13.72 35.59 12.28
CA GLY A 92 13.44 34.16 12.42
C GLY A 92 11.95 33.78 12.51
N THR A 93 11.03 34.73 12.34
CA THR A 93 9.59 34.47 12.39
C THR A 93 9.02 34.11 11.00
N SER A 94 7.96 33.30 10.98
CA SER A 94 7.23 33.02 9.74
C SER A 94 6.38 34.23 9.35
N ARG A 95 6.30 34.56 8.05
CA ARG A 95 5.61 35.75 7.51
C ARG A 95 4.11 35.90 7.90
N TYR A 96 3.50 34.88 8.48
CA TYR A 96 2.07 34.88 8.86
C TYR A 96 1.82 34.92 10.37
N ASP A 97 2.88 34.97 11.18
CA ASP A 97 2.83 35.13 12.64
C ASP A 97 2.22 36.51 13.02
N ASP A 98 2.57 37.55 12.28
CA ASP A 98 2.19 38.94 12.51
C ASP A 98 0.71 39.28 12.25
N VAL A 99 -0.05 38.39 11.59
CA VAL A 99 -1.44 38.65 11.19
C VAL A 99 -2.46 38.30 12.29
N TRP A 100 -2.13 37.40 13.22
CA TRP A 100 -3.10 36.88 14.19
C TRP A 100 -2.77 37.15 15.66
N GLY A 101 -1.75 37.96 15.93
CA GLY A 101 -1.49 38.55 17.25
C GLY A 101 -0.65 37.67 18.17
N GLY A 102 0.47 38.23 18.61
CA GLY A 102 1.26 37.74 19.74
C GLY A 102 0.62 37.99 21.10
#